data_AF-A0A7J8MXI3-F1
#
_entry.id   AF-A0A7J8MXI3-F1
#
_cell.length_a   1.000
_cell.length_b   1.000
_cell.length_c   1.000
_cell.angle_alpha   90.00
_cell.angle_beta   90.00
_cell.angle_gamma   90.00
#
_symmetry.space_group_name_H-M   'P 1'
#
loop_
_entity.id
_entity.type
_entity.pdbx_description
1 polymer ?
#
loop_
_entity_poly.entity_id
_entity_poly.type
_entity_poly.pdbx_seq_one_letter_code
_entity_poly.pdbx_strand_id
1 'polypeptide(L)' 'MKAGNTVILRNAKIDMFKGSMRLAVDKWGRIEVTEPANFVVKEDNNLSLVEYELVNVVDEVEAGMNTND' A
#
# COMPACT_ATOMS: atom_id res chain seq x y z
N MET A 1 10.30 -0.63 -16.56
CA MET A 1 11.21 -1.46 -15.74
C MET A 1 11.65 -2.67 -16.56
N LYS A 2 12.84 -3.22 -16.31
CA LYS A 2 13.30 -4.47 -16.92
C LYS A 2 13.30 -5.57 -15.84
N ALA A 3 12.94 -6.79 -16.20
CA ALA A 3 13.00 -7.93 -15.28
C ALA A 3 14.45 -8.15 -14.80
N GLY A 4 14.61 -8.52 -13.53
CA GLY A 4 15.92 -8.77 -12.90
C GLY A 4 16.63 -7.54 -12.34
N ASN A 5 16.21 -6.31 -12.68
CA ASN A 5 16.80 -5.10 -12.08
C ASN A 5 16.38 -4.95 -10.61
N THR A 6 17.33 -4.57 -9.75
CA THR A 6 17.01 -3.99 -8.44
C THR A 6 16.78 -2.48 -8.61
N VAL A 7 15.70 -1.97 -8.02
CA VAL A 7 15.32 -0.56 -8.11
C VAL A 7 14.92 0.00 -6.75
N ILE A 8 15.18 1.29 -6.53
CA ILE A 8 14.65 2.09 -5.44
C ILE A 8 13.52 2.96 -5.99
N LEU A 9 12.35 2.89 -5.36
CA LEU A 9 11.22 3.77 -5.66
C LEU A 9 11.13 4.85 -4.59
N ARG A 10 11.27 6.11 -4.98
CA ARG A 10 11.20 7.27 -4.07
C ARG A 10 9.89 8.02 -4.28
N ASN A 11 9.28 8.45 -3.18
CA ASN A 11 7.94 9.05 -3.16
C ASN A 11 6.91 8.18 -3.89
N ALA A 12 7.06 6.87 -3.76
CA ALA A 12 6.03 5.94 -4.17
C ALA A 12 4.85 6.03 -3.20
N LYS A 13 3.68 5.63 -3.68
CA LYS A 13 2.46 5.56 -2.89
C LYS A 13 1.84 4.18 -3.03
N ILE A 14 0.99 3.86 -2.07
CA ILE A 14 0.08 2.74 -2.20
C ILE A 14 -1.21 3.26 -2.81
N ASP A 15 -1.66 2.58 -3.86
CA ASP A 15 -2.93 2.83 -4.52
C ASP A 15 -3.87 1.66 -4.25
N MET A 16 -5.11 1.98 -3.87
CA MET A 16 -6.15 0.98 -3.63
C MET A 16 -6.89 0.72 -4.94
N PHE A 17 -6.77 -0.51 -5.46
CA PHE A 17 -7.43 -0.91 -6.68
C PHE A 17 -8.31 -2.14 -6.43
N LYS A 18 -9.64 -1.94 -6.49
CA LYS A 18 -10.65 -3.01 -6.34
C LYS A 18 -10.43 -3.88 -5.10
N GLY A 19 -10.19 -3.26 -3.94
CA GLY A 19 -9.96 -3.97 -2.68
C GLY A 19 -8.51 -4.43 -2.45
N SER A 20 -7.63 -4.36 -3.45
CA SER A 20 -6.22 -4.75 -3.28
C SER A 20 -5.27 -3.57 -3.36
N MET A 21 -4.16 -3.64 -2.61
CA MET A 21 -3.11 -2.63 -2.62
C MET A 21 -2.14 -2.82 -3.80
N ARG A 22 -1.70 -1.71 -4.40
CA ARG A 22 -0.63 -1.70 -5.42
C ARG A 22 0.38 -0.60 -5.13
N LEU A 23 1.65 -0.89 -5.32
CA LEU A 23 2.71 0.11 -5.27
C LEU A 23 2.75 0.88 -6.59
N ALA A 24 2.71 2.21 -6.52
CA ALA A 24 2.71 3.09 -7.69
C ALA A 24 3.67 4.26 -7.49
N VAL A 25 4.17 4.81 -8.60
CA VAL A 25 4.98 6.03 -8.63
C VAL A 25 4.29 7.01 -9.57
N ASP A 26 4.00 8.22 -9.10
CA ASP A 26 3.40 9.27 -9.93
C ASP A 26 4.44 10.30 -10.41
N LYS A 27 3.97 11.38 -11.02
CA LYS A 27 4.84 12.42 -11.63
C LYS A 27 5.81 13.08 -10.66
N TRP A 28 5.59 12.97 -9.35
CA TRP A 28 6.46 13.55 -8.33
C TRP A 28 7.46 12.55 -7.73
N GLY A 29 7.33 11.26 -8.08
CA GLY A 29 8.23 10.21 -7.62
C GLY A 29 9.35 9.89 -8.60
N ARG A 30 10.28 9.05 -8.14
CA ARG A 30 11.44 8.62 -8.93
C ARG A 30 11.66 7.11 -8.85
N ILE A 31 12.17 6.55 -9.93
CA ILE A 31 12.60 5.15 -10.04
C ILE A 31 14.08 5.16 -10.36
N GLU A 32 14.89 4.63 -9.45
CA GLU A 32 16.35 4.60 -9.56
C GLU A 32 16.80 3.14 -9.67
N VAL A 33 17.52 2.79 -10.73
CA VAL A 33 18.20 1.49 -10.79
C VAL A 33 19.38 1.52 -9.83
N THR A 34 19.61 0.43 -9.13
CA THR A 34 20.70 0.31 -8.15
C THR A 34 21.41 -1.02 -8.29
N GLU A 35 22.45 -1.21 -7.48
CA GLU A 35 23.19 -2.45 -7.39
C GLU A 35 22.28 -3.62 -6.98
N PRO A 36 22.64 -4.87 -7.29
CA PRO A 36 21.85 -6.03 -6.90
C PRO A 36 21.54 -6.05 -5.40
N ALA A 37 20.28 -6.32 -5.07
CA ALA A 37 19.86 -6.51 -3.68
C ALA A 37 20.66 -7.64 -3.02
N ASN A 38 21.06 -7.43 -1.77
CA ASN A 38 21.71 -8.45 -0.94
C ASN A 38 20.70 -9.33 -0.18
N PHE A 39 19.44 -9.34 -0.62
CA PHE A 39 18.35 -10.09 -0.03
C PHE A 39 17.58 -10.84 -1.10
N VAL A 40 16.95 -11.95 -0.70
CA VAL A 40 16.06 -12.73 -1.55
C VAL A 40 14.64 -12.22 -1.37
N VAL A 41 13.95 -12.00 -2.48
CA VAL A 41 12.54 -11.58 -2.46
C VAL A 41 11.68 -12.75 -1.97
N LYS A 42 10.76 -12.46 -1.04
CA LYS A 42 9.77 -13.42 -0.56
C LYS A 42 8.56 -13.47 -1.51
N GLU A 43 8.69 -14.25 -2.59
CA GLU A 43 7.72 -14.27 -3.69
C GLU A 43 6.33 -14.83 -3.31
N ASP A 44 6.23 -15.63 -2.25
CA ASP A 44 4.96 -16.16 -1.72
C ASP A 44 4.15 -15.12 -0.91
N ASN A 45 4.75 -13.97 -0.56
CA ASN A 45 4.09 -12.91 0.20
C ASN A 45 3.63 -11.75 -0.70
N ASN A 46 2.71 -12.04 -1.62
CA ASN A 46 2.22 -11.05 -2.58
C ASN A 46 1.05 -10.23 -2.03
N LEU A 47 1.34 -9.05 -1.48
CA LEU A 47 0.32 -8.15 -0.90
C LEU A 47 -0.70 -7.62 -1.92
N SER A 48 -0.38 -7.65 -3.22
CA SER A 48 -1.33 -7.24 -4.27
C SER A 48 -2.37 -8.29 -4.61
N LEU A 49 -2.25 -9.51 -4.07
CA LEU A 49 -3.29 -10.54 -4.13
C LEU A 49 -4.20 -10.54 -2.89
N VAL A 50 -3.83 -9.78 -1.85
CA VAL A 50 -4.63 -9.67 -0.63
C VAL A 50 -5.72 -8.63 -0.84
N GLU A 51 -6.94 -8.98 -0.44
CA GLU A 51 -8.09 -8.08 -0.43
C GLU A 51 -8.25 -7.46 0.97
N TYR A 52 -8.52 -6.17 0.98
CA TYR A 52 -8.74 -5.35 2.17
C TYR A 52 -10.08 -4.64 2.02
N GLU A 53 -10.78 -4.52 3.13
CA GLU A 53 -11.97 -3.70 3.25
C GLU A 53 -11.65 -2.38 3.94
N LEU A 54 -12.36 -1.33 3.53
CA LEU A 54 -12.30 -0.06 4.25
C LEU A 54 -13.11 -0.20 5.54
N VAL A 55 -12.41 -0.18 6.68
CA VAL A 55 -13.04 -0.18 7.99
C VAL A 55 -13.18 1.25 8.48
N ASN A 56 -14.42 1.71 8.65
CA ASN A 56 -14.70 2.97 9.30
C ASN A 56 -14.69 2.74 10.82
N VAL A 57 -13.81 3.44 11.53
CA VAL A 57 -13.87 3.47 12.99
C VAL A 57 -14.91 4.53 13.35
N VAL A 58 -15.99 4.09 14.00
CA VAL A 58 -16.97 5.04 14.58
C VAL A 58 -16.36 5.51 15.89
N ASP A 59 -16.06 6.81 16.00
CA ASP A 59 -15.65 7.38 17.27
C ASP A 59 -16.81 7.22 18.27
N GLU A 60 -16.57 6.55 19.40
CA GLU A 60 -17.60 6.21 20.42
C GLU A 60 -18.38 7.43 20.95
N VAL A 61 -17.89 8.65 20.69
CA VAL A 61 -18.55 9.92 21.06
C VAL A 61 -19.89 10.16 20.36
N GLU A 62 -20.15 9.61 19.17
CA GLU A 62 -21.47 9.75 18.53
C GLU A 62 -22.50 8.72 19.03
N ALA A 63 -22.05 7.62 19.63
CA ALA A 63 -22.94 6.57 20.16
C ALA A 63 -23.59 6.95 21.51
N GLY A 64 -23.12 8.03 22.16
CA GLY A 64 -23.57 8.46 23.48
C GLY A 64 -24.69 9.51 23.51
N MET A 65 -25.13 10.06 22.37
CA MET A 65 -26.18 11.09 22.31
C MET A 65 -27.55 10.53 21.92
N ASN A 66 -27.91 9.36 22.44
CA ASN A 66 -29.29 8.88 22.36
C ASN A 66 -29.74 8.22 23.66
N THR A 67 -30.06 9.05 24.66
CA THR A 67 -31.10 8.72 25.64
C THR A 67 -31.89 9.98 25.95
N ASN A 68 -33.20 9.85 25.75
CA ASN A 68 -34.24 10.82 26.06
C ASN A 68 -34.10 11.41 27.48
N ASP A 69 -34.15 12.74 27.55
CA ASP A 69 -34.77 13.52 28.64
C ASP A 69 -35.61 14.64 28.00
#